data_AF-Q1YGN1-F1
#
_entry.id   AF-Q1YGN1-F1
#
_cell.length_a   1.000
_cell.length_b   1.000
_cell.length_c   1.000
_cell.angle_alpha   90.00
_cell.angle_beta   90.00
_cell.angle_gamma   90.00
#
_symmetry.space_group_name_H-M   'P 1'
#
loop_
_entity.id
_entity.type
_entity.pdbx_description
1 polymer ?
#
loop_
_entity_poly.entity_id
_entity_poly.type
_entity_poly.pdbx_seq_one_letter_code
_entity_poly.pdbx_strand_id
1 'polypeptide(L)'
;MRRIPSFGATFALPNSPELFLSATATKPKLTIRMCEPRGFCAGVDRAIQIVVLALKKYGAPVYVRHEIVHNRYVVEGLRSKGAIFVEELDSVPDDGQPVVFSAHGVPKSVPAAAEARDLLYLDATCPLVSKVHKQAMRHTRLGRHVLLIGHRGHPEVIGTMGQLPEGSVTLIETEADAAEYVPADPEALGFVTQTTLSVGDTAGIIAVLQARFPQMQAPSSESICYATTNRQDAVKAAAPGADLFLIVGAPNSSNSLRLVEVAERSGAMQGALVEGPQDLPWDCVKPGGVVAMSAGASAPEILVDAIVDSFRDRYDVTIELVRTAEENENFPVMRSLRQTPLTPVDMAFVNGQG
;
A
#
# COMPACT_ATOMS: atom_id res chain seq x y z
N MET A 1 18.22 -95.72 18.73
CA MET A 1 17.49 -95.06 17.62
C MET A 1 18.24 -93.80 17.21
N ARG A 2 18.58 -93.67 15.90
CA ARG A 2 18.97 -92.46 15.12
C ARG A 2 20.22 -91.69 15.59
N ARG A 3 21.42 -91.89 15.01
CA ARG A 3 22.02 -91.35 13.75
C ARG A 3 22.09 -89.80 13.66
N ILE A 4 23.34 -89.30 13.62
CA ILE A 4 23.80 -87.94 13.25
C ILE A 4 23.65 -87.77 11.71
N PRO A 5 23.48 -86.55 11.15
CA PRO A 5 24.65 -85.82 10.63
C PRO A 5 24.59 -84.27 10.77
N SER A 6 25.80 -83.71 10.82
CA SER A 6 26.14 -82.30 10.57
C SER A 6 25.84 -81.88 9.13
N PHE A 7 25.32 -80.67 8.92
CA PHE A 7 25.40 -79.95 7.66
C PHE A 7 25.75 -78.48 7.92
N GLY A 8 26.85 -78.04 7.30
CA GLY A 8 27.16 -76.62 7.13
C GLY A 8 26.32 -76.05 6.00
N ALA A 9 25.98 -74.76 6.13
CA ALA A 9 25.58 -73.91 5.02
C ALA A 9 25.97 -72.48 5.36
N THR A 10 27.05 -72.02 4.75
CA THR A 10 27.41 -70.62 4.56
C THR A 10 26.31 -69.94 3.76
N PHE A 11 25.59 -69.00 4.37
CA PHE A 11 24.79 -68.02 3.65
C PHE A 11 25.45 -66.64 3.81
N ALA A 12 26.07 -66.19 2.74
CA ALA A 12 26.43 -64.80 2.54
C ALA A 12 25.13 -63.99 2.41
N LEU A 13 24.90 -63.06 3.33
CA LEU A 13 23.92 -62.00 3.12
C LEU A 13 24.66 -60.83 2.45
N PRO A 14 24.18 -60.32 1.31
CA PRO A 14 24.81 -59.18 0.65
C PRO A 14 24.65 -57.93 1.51
N ASN A 15 25.78 -57.27 1.76
CA ASN A 15 25.83 -55.85 2.08
C ASN A 15 25.28 -55.06 0.91
N SER A 16 24.16 -54.35 1.11
CA SER A 16 23.88 -53.14 0.35
C SER A 16 22.87 -52.30 1.15
N PRO A 17 23.27 -51.15 1.73
CA PRO A 17 22.31 -50.14 2.10
C PRO A 17 21.74 -49.61 0.78
N GLU A 18 20.46 -49.85 0.52
CA GLU A 18 19.73 -49.07 -0.48
C GLU A 18 19.70 -47.62 0.02
N LEU A 19 20.71 -46.87 -0.41
CA LEU A 19 20.64 -45.42 -0.49
C LEU A 19 19.46 -45.12 -1.42
N PHE A 20 18.30 -44.83 -0.83
CA PHE A 20 17.28 -44.02 -1.45
C PHE A 20 17.91 -42.66 -1.77
N LEU A 21 18.59 -42.58 -2.92
CA LEU A 21 18.82 -41.33 -3.61
C LEU A 21 17.42 -40.80 -3.94
N SER A 22 16.91 -39.96 -3.05
CA SER A 22 15.83 -39.03 -3.34
C SER A 22 16.28 -38.26 -4.58
N ALA A 23 15.80 -38.68 -5.76
CA ALA A 23 15.88 -37.87 -6.95
C ALA A 23 15.20 -36.56 -6.61
N THR A 24 15.98 -35.50 -6.38
CA THR A 24 15.45 -34.15 -6.26
C THR A 24 14.80 -33.86 -7.61
N ALA A 25 13.48 -34.01 -7.67
CA ALA A 25 12.71 -33.68 -8.85
C ALA A 25 13.08 -32.25 -9.26
N THR A 26 13.58 -32.09 -10.48
CA THR A 26 13.95 -30.78 -11.00
C THR A 26 12.70 -29.90 -11.01
N LYS A 27 12.71 -28.82 -10.23
CA LYS A 27 11.59 -27.90 -10.13
C LYS A 27 11.28 -27.31 -11.51
N PRO A 28 10.01 -27.16 -11.90
CA PRO A 28 9.65 -26.48 -13.14
C PRO A 28 10.15 -25.03 -13.12
N LYS A 29 10.61 -24.52 -14.26
CA LYS A 29 11.07 -23.12 -14.37
C LYS A 29 9.92 -22.14 -14.20
N LEU A 30 10.21 -20.96 -13.67
CA LEU A 30 9.27 -19.82 -13.63
C LEU A 30 10.06 -18.51 -13.68
N THR A 31 9.59 -17.53 -14.43
CA THR A 31 10.14 -16.18 -14.38
C THR A 31 9.23 -15.28 -13.55
N ILE A 32 9.81 -14.58 -12.57
CA ILE A 32 9.15 -13.49 -11.84
C ILE A 32 9.68 -12.16 -12.36
N ARG A 33 8.82 -11.35 -13.00
CA ARG A 33 9.13 -9.96 -13.36
C ARG A 33 8.77 -9.04 -12.19
N MET A 34 9.75 -8.57 -11.46
CA MET A 34 9.55 -7.78 -10.25
C MET A 34 9.64 -6.28 -10.57
N CYS A 35 8.58 -5.53 -10.28
CA CYS A 35 8.54 -4.09 -10.47
C CYS A 35 9.48 -3.34 -9.51
N GLU A 36 10.11 -2.29 -10.02
CA GLU A 36 10.82 -1.27 -9.24
C GLU A 36 10.47 0.14 -9.75
N PRO A 37 9.86 1.01 -8.93
CA PRO A 37 9.57 0.84 -7.50
C PRO A 37 8.31 0.00 -7.20
N ARG A 38 8.25 -0.54 -5.97
CA ARG A 38 7.13 -1.28 -5.38
C ARG A 38 7.11 -1.04 -3.86
N GLY A 39 6.03 -1.44 -3.18
CA GLY A 39 5.99 -1.48 -1.71
C GLY A 39 5.94 -0.08 -1.09
N PHE A 40 6.50 0.10 0.11
CA PHE A 40 6.40 1.34 0.88
C PHE A 40 6.85 2.61 0.15
N CYS A 41 6.07 3.68 0.31
CA CYS A 41 6.49 5.04 -0.07
C CYS A 41 6.92 5.84 1.17
N ALA A 42 7.56 7.01 0.95
CA ALA A 42 8.06 7.85 2.04
C ALA A 42 6.97 8.29 3.04
N GLY A 43 5.72 8.46 2.58
CA GLY A 43 4.59 8.81 3.44
C GLY A 43 4.16 7.68 4.38
N VAL A 44 4.12 6.46 3.85
CA VAL A 44 3.77 5.25 4.61
C VAL A 44 4.85 4.91 5.62
N ASP A 45 6.11 4.89 5.19
CA ASP A 45 7.25 4.63 6.08
C ASP A 45 7.26 5.62 7.25
N ARG A 46 7.14 6.93 6.97
CA ARG A 46 7.01 7.97 8.01
C ARG A 46 5.85 7.69 8.97
N ALA A 47 4.67 7.30 8.48
CA ALA A 47 3.50 7.10 9.32
C ALA A 47 3.66 5.92 10.27
N ILE A 48 4.23 4.81 9.80
CA ILE A 48 4.54 3.65 10.64
C ILE A 48 5.60 4.03 11.69
N GLN A 49 6.66 4.73 11.28
CA GLN A 49 7.70 5.21 12.20
C GLN A 49 7.13 6.11 13.31
N ILE A 50 6.15 6.96 13.01
CA ILE A 50 5.51 7.81 14.02
C ILE A 50 4.84 6.96 15.10
N VAL A 51 4.10 5.91 14.74
CA VAL A 51 3.46 5.02 15.72
C VAL A 51 4.51 4.25 16.52
N VAL A 52 5.53 3.70 15.86
CA VAL A 52 6.61 2.96 16.52
C VAL A 52 7.39 3.85 17.51
N LEU A 53 7.74 5.07 17.10
CA LEU A 53 8.44 6.03 17.96
C LEU A 53 7.54 6.56 19.08
N ALA A 54 6.24 6.74 18.84
CA ALA A 54 5.29 7.09 19.89
C ALA A 54 5.22 5.99 20.95
N LEU A 55 5.12 4.72 20.55
CA LEU A 55 5.13 3.57 21.48
C LEU A 55 6.44 3.52 22.27
N LYS A 56 7.57 3.78 21.63
CA LYS A 56 8.89 3.79 22.27
C LYS A 56 9.05 4.96 23.27
N LYS A 57 8.48 6.12 22.96
CA LYS A 57 8.61 7.33 23.76
C LYS A 57 7.61 7.39 24.93
N TYR A 58 6.36 7.04 24.69
CA TYR A 58 5.25 7.23 25.63
C TYR A 58 4.81 5.91 26.30
N GLY A 59 5.24 4.76 25.78
CA GLY A 59 4.76 3.45 26.20
C GLY A 59 3.44 3.07 25.54
N ALA A 60 2.94 1.88 25.84
CA ALA A 60 1.62 1.44 25.42
C ALA A 60 0.54 1.84 26.46
N PRO A 61 -0.70 2.15 26.02
CA PRO A 61 -1.14 2.16 24.63
C PRO A 61 -0.77 3.45 23.89
N VAL A 62 -0.67 3.36 22.56
CA VAL A 62 -0.77 4.52 21.66
C VAL A 62 -2.02 4.37 20.83
N TYR A 63 -2.93 5.33 20.88
CA TYR A 63 -4.15 5.30 20.10
C TYR A 63 -3.87 5.75 18.66
N VAL A 64 -4.56 5.17 17.69
CA VAL A 64 -4.47 5.56 16.28
C VAL A 64 -5.87 5.72 15.73
N ARG A 65 -6.21 6.91 15.21
CA ARG A 65 -7.51 7.16 14.59
C ARG A 65 -7.52 6.62 13.17
N HIS A 66 -8.39 5.64 12.92
CA HIS A 66 -8.41 4.74 11.77
C HIS A 66 -7.13 3.93 11.61
N GLU A 67 -7.07 3.03 10.63
CA GLU A 67 -5.82 2.36 10.25
C GLU A 67 -4.76 3.40 9.86
N ILE A 68 -3.53 3.22 10.36
CA ILE A 68 -2.41 4.14 10.06
C ILE A 68 -2.13 4.19 8.54
N VAL A 69 -2.27 3.02 7.90
CA VAL A 69 -2.23 2.74 6.46
C VAL A 69 -3.14 1.56 6.17
N HIS A 70 -3.68 1.46 4.95
CA HIS A 70 -4.53 0.33 4.53
C HIS A 70 -3.70 -0.93 4.23
N ASN A 71 -3.23 -1.61 5.28
CA ASN A 71 -2.56 -2.91 5.20
C ASN A 71 -2.70 -3.67 6.52
N ARG A 72 -3.42 -4.80 6.49
CA ARG A 72 -3.71 -5.61 7.67
C ARG A 72 -2.45 -6.09 8.39
N TYR A 73 -1.42 -6.52 7.67
CA TYR A 73 -0.18 -7.01 8.27
C TYR A 73 0.53 -5.91 9.09
N VAL A 74 0.58 -4.69 8.55
CA VAL A 74 1.13 -3.52 9.28
C VAL A 74 0.29 -3.20 10.52
N VAL A 75 -1.04 -3.18 10.38
CA VAL A 75 -1.96 -2.88 11.48
C VAL A 75 -1.82 -3.90 12.61
N GLU A 76 -1.83 -5.20 12.30
CA GLU A 76 -1.63 -6.26 13.30
C GLU A 76 -0.24 -6.22 13.94
N GLY A 77 0.79 -5.93 13.15
CA GLY A 77 2.15 -5.74 13.66
C GLY A 77 2.22 -4.60 14.69
N LEU A 78 1.54 -3.49 14.44
CA LEU A 78 1.48 -2.36 15.39
C LEU A 78 0.59 -2.68 16.61
N ARG A 79 -0.52 -3.39 16.44
CA ARG A 79 -1.35 -3.89 17.56
C ARG A 79 -0.54 -4.76 18.50
N SER A 80 0.26 -5.67 17.96
CA SER A 80 1.14 -6.55 18.75
C SER A 80 2.19 -5.78 19.57
N LYS A 81 2.52 -4.55 19.15
CA LYS A 81 3.45 -3.64 19.84
C LYS A 81 2.75 -2.71 20.85
N GLY A 82 1.43 -2.71 20.92
CA GLY A 82 0.64 -1.90 21.86
C GLY A 82 -0.12 -0.72 21.25
N ALA A 83 -0.23 -0.63 19.92
CA ALA A 83 -1.11 0.35 19.29
C ALA A 83 -2.58 -0.09 19.40
N ILE A 84 -3.49 0.86 19.67
CA ILE A 84 -4.93 0.63 19.71
C ILE A 84 -5.58 1.48 18.62
N PHE A 85 -6.20 0.82 17.64
CA PHE A 85 -6.88 1.49 16.54
C PHE A 85 -8.33 1.79 16.90
N VAL A 86 -8.75 3.05 16.77
CA VAL A 86 -10.10 3.54 17.08
C VAL A 86 -10.70 4.23 15.87
N GLU A 87 -12.03 4.22 15.74
CA GLU A 87 -12.70 4.95 14.66
C GLU A 87 -12.75 6.46 14.95
N GLU A 88 -13.21 6.83 16.14
CA GLU A 88 -13.40 8.21 16.55
C GLU A 88 -12.67 8.55 17.85
N LEU A 89 -12.45 9.85 18.06
CA LEU A 89 -11.72 10.34 19.24
C LEU A 89 -12.47 10.04 20.55
N ASP A 90 -13.80 9.95 20.54
CA ASP A 90 -14.60 9.64 21.73
C ASP A 90 -14.25 8.27 22.35
N SER A 91 -13.66 7.37 21.57
CA SER A 91 -13.14 6.08 22.04
C SER A 91 -11.75 6.14 22.68
N VAL A 92 -11.09 7.31 22.64
CA VAL A 92 -9.80 7.55 23.29
C VAL A 92 -10.05 8.00 24.73
N PRO A 93 -9.56 7.29 25.77
CA PRO A 93 -9.65 7.71 27.17
C PRO A 93 -8.81 8.96 27.48
N ASP A 94 -9.21 9.69 28.52
CA ASP A 94 -8.44 10.82 29.06
C ASP A 94 -7.31 10.33 30.00
N ASP A 95 -6.49 9.38 29.53
CA ASP A 95 -5.39 8.75 30.28
C ASP A 95 -4.01 9.42 30.03
N GLY A 96 -3.99 10.47 29.20
CA GLY A 96 -2.79 11.21 28.81
C GLY A 96 -1.94 10.55 27.72
N GLN A 97 -2.36 9.39 27.20
CA GLN A 97 -1.66 8.73 26.10
C GLN A 97 -1.92 9.41 24.76
N PRO A 98 -0.97 9.32 23.80
CA PRO A 98 -1.10 10.03 22.55
C PRO A 98 -2.11 9.35 21.60
N VAL A 99 -2.76 10.17 20.78
CA VAL A 99 -3.52 9.74 19.60
C VAL A 99 -2.79 10.11 18.31
N VAL A 100 -2.61 9.17 17.40
CA VAL A 100 -2.00 9.39 16.08
C VAL A 100 -3.08 9.50 15.01
N PHE A 101 -3.03 10.54 14.18
CA PHE A 101 -3.90 10.65 13.00
C PHE A 101 -3.27 9.94 11.81
N SER A 102 -4.05 9.16 11.05
CA SER A 102 -3.54 8.34 9.95
C SER A 102 -2.86 9.13 8.82
N ALA A 103 -2.11 8.43 7.96
CA ALA A 103 -1.41 9.02 6.82
C ALA A 103 -2.34 9.71 5.80
N HIS A 104 -3.62 9.31 5.77
CA HIS A 104 -4.63 9.78 4.83
C HIS A 104 -5.12 11.20 5.10
N GLY A 105 -4.78 11.80 6.25
CA GLY A 105 -5.30 13.11 6.63
C GLY A 105 -6.65 13.05 7.33
N VAL A 106 -6.98 14.13 8.04
CA VAL A 106 -8.22 14.26 8.81
C VAL A 106 -8.86 15.63 8.57
N PRO A 107 -10.21 15.74 8.67
CA PRO A 107 -10.91 17.03 8.66
C PRO A 107 -10.41 18.00 9.73
N LYS A 108 -10.62 19.31 9.56
CA LYS A 108 -10.30 20.33 10.57
C LYS A 108 -10.99 20.10 11.92
N SER A 109 -12.15 19.45 11.92
CA SER A 109 -12.87 19.11 13.14
C SER A 109 -12.12 18.13 14.04
N VAL A 110 -11.25 17.27 13.50
CA VAL A 110 -10.56 16.24 14.27
C VAL A 110 -9.46 16.82 15.16
N PRO A 111 -8.49 17.63 14.65
CA PRO A 111 -7.55 18.33 15.52
C PRO A 111 -8.25 19.27 16.51
N ALA A 112 -9.30 19.98 16.09
CA ALA A 112 -10.06 20.86 16.98
C ALA A 112 -10.73 20.09 18.14
N ALA A 113 -11.27 18.89 17.87
CA ALA A 113 -11.83 18.03 18.91
C ALA A 113 -10.76 17.47 19.86
N ALA A 114 -9.58 17.12 19.33
CA ALA A 114 -8.45 16.71 20.17
C ALA A 114 -7.97 17.85 21.09
N GLU A 115 -7.84 19.07 20.55
CA GLU A 115 -7.49 20.28 21.30
C GLU A 115 -8.54 20.61 22.38
N ALA A 116 -9.83 20.53 22.03
CA ALA A 116 -10.92 20.78 22.98
C ALA A 116 -10.97 19.77 24.15
N ARG A 117 -10.37 18.60 23.97
CA ARG A 117 -10.24 17.54 24.99
C ARG A 117 -8.85 17.47 25.63
N ASP A 118 -7.97 18.43 25.34
CA ASP A 118 -6.57 18.43 25.79
C ASP A 118 -5.81 17.13 25.46
N LEU A 119 -6.17 16.45 24.35
CA LEU A 119 -5.51 15.23 23.91
C LEU A 119 -4.14 15.54 23.29
N LEU A 120 -3.11 14.81 23.71
CA LEU A 120 -1.83 14.80 23.01
C LEU A 120 -2.01 14.10 21.66
N TYR A 121 -1.97 14.84 20.55
CA TYR A 121 -2.07 14.24 19.22
C TYR A 121 -0.78 14.35 18.41
N LEU A 122 -0.56 13.36 17.53
CA LEU A 122 0.56 13.27 16.59
C LEU A 122 0.00 13.12 15.18
N ASP A 123 0.25 14.12 14.33
CA ASP A 123 -0.25 14.10 12.96
C ASP A 123 0.70 13.34 12.00
N ALA A 124 0.29 12.12 11.64
CA ALA A 124 1.01 11.29 10.68
C ALA A 124 0.58 11.52 9.23
N THR A 125 -0.31 12.50 8.95
CA THR A 125 -0.73 12.86 7.58
C THR A 125 0.49 12.97 6.68
N CYS A 126 0.41 12.30 5.51
CA CYS A 126 1.47 12.36 4.53
C CYS A 126 1.67 13.82 4.07
N PRO A 127 2.92 14.32 3.97
CA PRO A 127 3.18 15.67 3.49
C PRO A 127 2.56 15.98 2.11
N LEU A 128 2.40 14.96 1.26
CA LEU A 128 1.77 15.10 -0.06
C LEU A 128 0.24 15.19 0.02
N VAL A 129 -0.40 14.58 1.02
CA VAL A 129 -1.83 14.81 1.33
C VAL A 129 -2.01 16.20 1.93
N SER A 130 -1.15 16.61 2.87
CA SER A 130 -1.14 17.97 3.42
C SER A 130 -0.95 19.04 2.33
N LYS A 131 -0.21 18.73 1.25
CA LYS A 131 -0.09 19.59 0.07
C LYS A 131 -1.45 19.75 -0.63
N VAL A 132 -2.18 18.66 -0.86
CA VAL A 132 -3.52 18.69 -1.45
C VAL A 132 -4.49 19.49 -0.59
N HIS A 133 -4.48 19.30 0.74
CA HIS A 133 -5.26 20.13 1.69
C HIS A 133 -5.01 21.64 1.49
N LYS A 134 -3.74 22.04 1.38
CA LYS A 134 -3.34 23.44 1.18
C LYS A 134 -3.72 23.97 -0.20
N GLN A 135 -3.64 23.14 -1.24
CA GLN A 135 -4.05 23.50 -2.60
C GLN A 135 -5.57 23.73 -2.65
N ALA A 136 -6.35 22.84 -2.05
CA ALA A 136 -7.80 22.97 -1.95
C ALA A 136 -8.19 24.27 -1.23
N MET A 137 -7.61 24.53 -0.05
CA MET A 137 -7.84 25.79 0.69
C MET A 137 -7.42 27.03 -0.11
N ARG A 138 -6.36 26.94 -0.93
CA ARG A 138 -5.92 28.04 -1.79
C ARG A 138 -6.95 28.35 -2.87
N HIS A 139 -7.60 27.36 -3.47
CA HIS A 139 -8.67 27.60 -4.44
C HIS A 139 -9.83 28.36 -3.80
N THR A 140 -10.32 27.92 -2.63
CA THR A 140 -11.37 28.64 -1.90
C THR A 140 -10.96 30.07 -1.54
N ARG A 141 -9.71 30.29 -1.09
CA ARG A 141 -9.21 31.65 -0.80
C ARG A 141 -9.16 32.57 -2.04
N LEU A 142 -9.02 31.99 -3.22
CA LEU A 142 -9.04 32.70 -4.50
C LEU A 142 -10.47 32.84 -5.07
N GLY A 143 -11.50 32.54 -4.27
CA GLY A 143 -12.90 32.64 -4.68
C GLY A 143 -13.36 31.52 -5.61
N ARG A 144 -12.64 30.39 -5.66
CA ARG A 144 -12.97 29.26 -6.55
C ARG A 144 -13.68 28.15 -5.80
N HIS A 145 -14.72 27.60 -6.39
CA HIS A 145 -15.31 26.33 -5.96
C HIS A 145 -14.37 25.18 -6.32
N VAL A 146 -14.18 24.24 -5.40
CA VAL A 146 -13.24 23.14 -5.55
C VAL A 146 -13.93 21.90 -6.11
N LEU A 147 -13.42 21.37 -7.22
CA LEU A 147 -13.77 20.04 -7.70
C LEU A 147 -12.71 19.07 -7.17
N LEU A 148 -13.08 18.27 -6.18
CA LEU A 148 -12.22 17.19 -5.69
C LEU A 148 -12.49 15.95 -6.52
N ILE A 149 -11.49 15.50 -7.29
CA ILE A 149 -11.57 14.22 -7.99
C ILE A 149 -11.09 13.12 -7.04
N GLY A 150 -11.92 12.13 -6.74
CA GLY A 150 -11.59 11.09 -5.76
C GLY A 150 -12.73 10.11 -5.54
N HIS A 151 -12.54 9.16 -4.62
CA HIS A 151 -13.55 8.17 -4.28
C HIS A 151 -14.31 8.54 -3.01
N ARG A 152 -15.65 8.50 -3.08
CA ARG A 152 -16.51 8.74 -1.93
C ARG A 152 -16.23 7.74 -0.81
N GLY A 153 -16.27 8.24 0.42
CA GLY A 153 -16.01 7.42 1.61
C GLY A 153 -14.52 7.15 1.88
N HIS A 154 -13.61 7.47 0.95
CA HIS A 154 -12.18 7.31 1.21
C HIS A 154 -11.70 8.31 2.29
N PRO A 155 -10.93 7.88 3.30
CA PRO A 155 -10.48 8.76 4.39
C PRO A 155 -9.77 10.03 3.92
N GLU A 156 -8.96 9.93 2.86
CA GLU A 156 -8.27 11.09 2.27
C GLU A 156 -9.22 12.11 1.63
N VAL A 157 -10.29 11.62 0.99
CA VAL A 157 -11.32 12.48 0.39
C VAL A 157 -12.10 13.20 1.48
N ILE A 158 -12.52 12.47 2.53
CA ILE A 158 -13.18 13.05 3.70
C ILE A 158 -12.27 14.10 4.36
N GLY A 159 -10.99 13.76 4.56
CA GLY A 159 -9.99 14.66 5.14
C GLY A 159 -9.79 15.93 4.34
N THR A 160 -9.71 15.83 3.00
CA THR A 160 -9.53 16.96 2.09
C THR A 160 -10.77 17.85 2.03
N MET A 161 -11.96 17.27 1.87
CA MET A 161 -13.23 18.03 1.88
C MET A 161 -13.42 18.75 3.22
N GLY A 162 -13.10 18.07 4.33
CA GLY A 162 -13.17 18.63 5.68
C GLY A 162 -12.14 19.72 6.00
N GLN A 163 -11.28 20.10 5.05
CA GLN A 163 -10.44 21.31 5.17
C GLN A 163 -11.18 22.59 4.78
N LEU A 164 -12.27 22.46 4.04
CA LEU A 164 -12.93 23.54 3.34
C LEU A 164 -14.25 23.92 4.03
N PRO A 165 -14.70 25.17 3.88
CA PRO A 165 -16.06 25.54 4.26
C PRO A 165 -17.10 24.65 3.58
N GLU A 166 -18.21 24.40 4.28
CA GLU A 166 -19.35 23.68 3.74
C GLU A 166 -19.83 24.35 2.44
N GLY A 167 -20.13 23.52 1.44
CA GLY A 167 -20.59 23.98 0.13
C GLY A 167 -19.52 24.54 -0.82
N SER A 168 -18.25 24.62 -0.42
CA SER A 168 -17.17 25.12 -1.29
C SER A 168 -16.42 24.03 -2.09
N VAL A 169 -16.86 22.77 -1.97
CA VAL A 169 -16.26 21.62 -2.65
C VAL A 169 -17.32 20.63 -3.13
N THR A 170 -17.13 20.11 -4.34
CA THR A 170 -17.91 19.01 -4.92
C THR A 170 -16.99 17.85 -5.24
N LEU A 171 -17.41 16.64 -4.90
CA LEU A 171 -16.72 15.40 -5.26
C LEU A 171 -17.13 14.95 -6.66
N ILE A 172 -16.15 14.60 -7.49
CA ILE A 172 -16.31 14.02 -8.83
C ILE A 172 -15.58 12.68 -8.85
N GLU A 173 -16.27 11.58 -9.19
CA GLU A 173 -15.67 10.24 -9.15
C GLU A 173 -15.42 9.68 -10.56
N THR A 174 -16.21 10.11 -11.54
CA THR A 174 -16.22 9.58 -12.91
C THR A 174 -16.33 10.65 -13.99
N GLU A 175 -16.09 10.26 -15.25
CA GLU A 175 -16.35 11.12 -16.42
C GLU A 175 -17.83 11.47 -16.57
N ALA A 176 -18.74 10.58 -16.15
CA ALA A 176 -20.18 10.84 -16.14
C ALA A 176 -20.54 11.92 -15.12
N ASP A 177 -20.01 11.84 -13.89
CA ASP A 177 -20.19 12.90 -12.88
C ASP A 177 -19.65 14.24 -13.40
N ALA A 178 -18.48 14.20 -14.04
CA ALA A 178 -17.87 15.37 -14.66
C ALA A 178 -18.69 15.94 -15.81
N ALA A 179 -19.43 15.12 -16.56
CA ALA A 179 -20.32 15.55 -17.64
C ALA A 179 -21.65 16.13 -17.13
N GLU A 180 -22.16 15.61 -16.01
CA GLU A 180 -23.44 16.03 -15.41
C GLU A 180 -23.31 17.20 -14.43
N TYR A 181 -22.12 17.46 -13.90
CA TYR A 181 -21.90 18.52 -12.91
C TYR A 181 -22.33 19.91 -13.40
N VAL A 182 -23.10 20.65 -12.60
CA VAL A 182 -23.51 22.03 -12.90
C VAL A 182 -23.03 22.96 -11.79
N PRO A 183 -22.02 23.82 -12.04
CA PRO A 183 -21.53 24.77 -11.04
C PRO A 183 -22.46 25.98 -10.90
N ALA A 184 -22.43 26.63 -9.74
CA ALA A 184 -23.07 27.93 -9.55
C ALA A 184 -22.37 29.04 -10.36
N ASP A 185 -21.03 28.98 -10.44
CA ASP A 185 -20.21 29.87 -11.27
C ASP A 185 -19.20 29.02 -12.08
N PRO A 186 -19.38 28.85 -13.40
CA PRO A 186 -18.47 28.07 -14.24
C PRO A 186 -17.10 28.73 -14.46
N GLU A 187 -16.97 30.04 -14.22
CA GLU A 187 -15.72 30.78 -14.43
C GLU A 187 -14.82 30.75 -13.18
N ALA A 188 -15.37 30.39 -12.01
CA ALA A 188 -14.69 30.38 -10.72
C ALA A 188 -14.47 28.95 -10.19
N LEU A 189 -13.83 28.10 -10.98
CA LEU A 189 -13.54 26.70 -10.60
C LEU A 189 -12.04 26.43 -10.43
N GLY A 190 -11.72 25.49 -9.55
CA GLY A 190 -10.43 24.81 -9.56
C GLY A 190 -10.54 23.40 -9.05
N PHE A 191 -9.56 22.56 -9.35
CA PHE A 191 -9.61 21.15 -8.97
C PHE A 191 -8.40 20.73 -8.15
N VAL A 192 -8.60 19.67 -7.38
CA VAL A 192 -7.56 18.87 -6.74
C VAL A 192 -7.93 17.40 -6.90
N THR A 193 -6.98 16.49 -6.71
CA THR A 193 -7.27 15.05 -6.78
C THR A 193 -6.84 14.34 -5.51
N GLN A 194 -7.47 13.20 -5.22
CA GLN A 194 -6.91 12.20 -4.32
C GLN A 194 -5.55 11.72 -4.86
N THR A 195 -4.61 11.43 -3.95
CA THR A 195 -3.21 11.14 -4.26
C THR A 195 -2.97 9.75 -4.85
N THR A 196 -3.93 8.83 -4.71
CA THR A 196 -3.82 7.40 -5.04
C THR A 196 -4.64 6.96 -6.26
N LEU A 197 -5.12 7.91 -7.07
CA LEU A 197 -5.95 7.59 -8.24
C LEU A 197 -5.14 7.01 -9.41
N SER A 198 -5.84 6.34 -10.32
CA SER A 198 -5.33 5.97 -11.64
C SER A 198 -5.00 7.23 -12.42
N VAL A 199 -3.75 7.36 -12.89
CA VAL A 199 -3.29 8.54 -13.65
C VAL A 199 -4.09 8.69 -14.94
N GLY A 200 -4.35 7.57 -15.63
CA GLY A 200 -5.11 7.55 -16.88
C GLY A 200 -6.57 7.93 -16.70
N ASP A 201 -7.27 7.32 -15.73
CA ASP A 201 -8.69 7.61 -15.48
C ASP A 201 -8.89 9.05 -15.02
N THR A 202 -7.99 9.54 -14.16
CA THR A 202 -8.04 10.93 -13.68
C THR A 202 -7.83 11.93 -14.83
N ALA A 203 -6.94 11.62 -15.78
CA ALA A 203 -6.75 12.46 -16.96
C ALA A 203 -8.01 12.55 -17.82
N GLY A 204 -8.78 11.46 -17.95
CA GLY A 204 -10.08 11.45 -18.63
C GLY A 204 -11.10 12.37 -17.96
N ILE A 205 -11.26 12.27 -16.63
CA ILE A 205 -12.15 13.14 -15.84
C ILE A 205 -11.75 14.61 -16.00
N ILE A 206 -10.47 14.94 -15.88
CA ILE A 206 -9.96 16.30 -16.05
C ILE A 206 -10.24 16.82 -17.46
N ALA A 207 -10.07 15.99 -18.50
CA ALA A 207 -10.34 16.38 -19.88
C ALA A 207 -11.82 16.76 -20.10
N VAL A 208 -12.75 15.97 -19.54
CA VAL A 208 -14.19 16.29 -19.57
C VAL A 208 -14.47 17.61 -18.86
N LEU A 209 -13.94 17.79 -17.64
CA LEU A 209 -14.13 19.03 -16.87
C LEU A 209 -13.53 20.25 -17.60
N GLN A 210 -12.33 20.14 -18.16
CA GLN A 210 -11.65 21.24 -18.86
C GLN A 210 -12.37 21.63 -20.16
N ALA A 211 -12.95 20.66 -20.88
CA ALA A 211 -13.74 20.93 -22.07
C ALA A 211 -15.04 21.69 -21.72
N ARG A 212 -15.67 21.36 -20.59
CA ARG A 212 -16.89 22.03 -20.12
C ARG A 212 -16.62 23.37 -19.45
N PHE A 213 -15.50 23.50 -18.75
CA PHE A 213 -15.13 24.68 -17.96
C PHE A 213 -13.71 25.15 -18.32
N PRO A 214 -13.52 25.84 -19.46
CA PRO A 214 -12.19 26.22 -19.94
C PRO A 214 -11.40 27.13 -18.99
N GLN A 215 -12.07 27.88 -18.09
CA GLN A 215 -11.40 28.70 -17.07
C GLN A 215 -11.02 27.94 -15.80
N MET A 216 -11.41 26.68 -15.66
CA MET A 216 -11.09 25.86 -14.49
C MET A 216 -9.57 25.84 -14.25
N GLN A 217 -9.19 26.01 -12.99
CA GLN A 217 -7.80 26.21 -12.61
C GLN A 217 -7.21 24.95 -12.00
N ALA A 218 -6.09 24.50 -12.55
CA ALA A 218 -5.30 23.41 -11.99
C ALA A 218 -4.71 23.77 -10.61
N PRO A 219 -4.38 22.76 -9.79
CA PRO A 219 -3.61 22.98 -8.57
C PRO A 219 -2.21 23.48 -8.92
N SER A 220 -1.52 24.10 -7.97
CA SER A 220 -0.18 24.68 -8.19
C SER A 220 0.92 23.63 -8.49
N SER A 221 0.63 22.35 -8.27
CA SER A 221 1.43 21.19 -8.63
C SER A 221 0.54 19.95 -8.61
N GLU A 222 0.96 18.87 -9.26
CA GLU A 222 0.20 17.62 -9.37
C GLU A 222 -0.28 17.11 -8.01
N SER A 223 -1.53 16.64 -7.93
CA SER A 223 -2.12 16.10 -6.71
C SER A 223 -1.85 14.60 -6.55
N ILE A 224 -1.91 13.80 -7.62
CA ILE A 224 -1.42 12.41 -7.62
C ILE A 224 0.06 12.41 -7.22
N CYS A 225 0.44 11.55 -6.28
CA CYS A 225 1.80 11.56 -5.76
C CYS A 225 2.77 10.73 -6.60
N TYR A 226 4.07 11.04 -6.47
CA TYR A 226 5.16 10.34 -7.18
C TYR A 226 5.06 8.82 -7.02
N ALA A 227 4.78 8.34 -5.81
CA ALA A 227 4.73 6.93 -5.48
C ALA A 227 3.63 6.18 -6.26
N THR A 228 2.46 6.81 -6.41
CA THR A 228 1.34 6.29 -7.20
C THR A 228 1.73 6.22 -8.68
N THR A 229 2.26 7.33 -9.23
CA THR A 229 2.66 7.42 -10.64
C THR A 229 3.74 6.38 -10.98
N ASN A 230 4.82 6.34 -10.21
CA ASN A 230 5.96 5.46 -10.47
C ASN A 230 5.56 3.97 -10.38
N ARG A 231 4.72 3.58 -9.41
CA ARG A 231 4.23 2.20 -9.28
C ARG A 231 3.34 1.83 -10.46
N GLN A 232 2.47 2.72 -10.91
CA GLN A 232 1.66 2.48 -12.11
C GLN A 232 2.54 2.33 -13.35
N ASP A 233 3.58 3.13 -13.49
CA ASP A 233 4.50 3.04 -14.63
C ASP A 233 5.35 1.76 -14.60
N ALA A 234 5.81 1.33 -13.43
CA ALA A 234 6.47 0.03 -13.25
C ALA A 234 5.55 -1.14 -13.61
N VAL A 235 4.26 -1.06 -13.22
CA VAL A 235 3.25 -2.07 -13.60
C VAL A 235 3.00 -2.08 -15.11
N LYS A 236 2.82 -0.91 -15.74
CA LYS A 236 2.66 -0.81 -17.20
C LYS A 236 3.82 -1.44 -17.96
N ALA A 237 5.05 -1.24 -17.48
CA ALA A 237 6.25 -1.79 -18.10
C ALA A 237 6.37 -3.32 -17.92
N ALA A 238 5.94 -3.86 -16.77
CA ALA A 238 6.07 -5.29 -16.46
C ALA A 238 4.93 -6.16 -17.03
N ALA A 239 3.76 -5.57 -17.29
CA ALA A 239 2.54 -6.28 -17.67
C ALA A 239 2.59 -7.04 -19.01
N PRO A 240 3.18 -6.51 -20.10
CA PRO A 240 3.12 -7.16 -21.41
C PRO A 240 3.69 -8.59 -21.40
N GLY A 241 2.85 -9.57 -21.75
CA GLY A 241 3.24 -10.97 -21.83
C GLY A 241 3.39 -11.68 -20.47
N ALA A 242 2.89 -11.09 -19.38
CA ALA A 242 2.74 -11.79 -18.11
C ALA A 242 1.48 -12.66 -18.12
N ASP A 243 1.60 -13.92 -17.70
CA ASP A 243 0.45 -14.82 -17.52
C ASP A 243 -0.43 -14.40 -16.34
N LEU A 244 0.22 -13.89 -15.29
CA LEU A 244 -0.39 -13.48 -14.04
C LEU A 244 0.37 -12.27 -13.53
N PHE A 245 -0.35 -11.24 -13.10
CA PHE A 245 0.22 -10.08 -12.42
C PHE A 245 -0.29 -10.05 -10.98
N LEU A 246 0.61 -10.33 -10.04
CA LEU A 246 0.32 -10.25 -8.61
C LEU A 246 0.60 -8.84 -8.09
N ILE A 247 -0.41 -8.24 -7.46
CA ILE A 247 -0.28 -7.01 -6.70
C ILE A 247 -0.43 -7.35 -5.22
N VAL A 248 0.65 -7.16 -4.46
CA VAL A 248 0.60 -7.32 -3.00
C VAL A 248 -0.09 -6.11 -2.38
N GLY A 249 -1.19 -6.31 -1.66
CA GLY A 249 -1.95 -5.23 -1.03
C GLY A 249 -3.30 -5.65 -0.48
N ALA A 250 -3.91 -4.78 0.31
CA ALA A 250 -5.20 -5.01 0.95
C ALA A 250 -6.39 -4.54 0.07
N PRO A 251 -7.58 -5.15 0.20
CA PRO A 251 -8.75 -4.79 -0.59
C PRO A 251 -9.29 -3.38 -0.31
N ASN A 252 -8.96 -2.79 0.84
CA ASN A 252 -9.28 -1.40 1.18
C ASN A 252 -8.22 -0.38 0.70
N SER A 253 -7.12 -0.83 0.05
CA SER A 253 -6.09 0.05 -0.49
C SER A 253 -6.44 0.54 -1.91
N SER A 254 -6.87 1.79 -2.03
CA SER A 254 -7.17 2.43 -3.34
C SER A 254 -6.01 2.29 -4.32
N ASN A 255 -4.78 2.59 -3.89
CA ASN A 255 -3.59 2.45 -4.73
C ASN A 255 -3.40 0.99 -5.21
N SER A 256 -3.53 0.00 -4.33
CA SER A 256 -3.33 -1.41 -4.71
C SER A 256 -4.37 -1.87 -5.74
N LEU A 257 -5.64 -1.48 -5.56
CA LEU A 257 -6.69 -1.77 -6.53
C LEU A 257 -6.40 -1.13 -7.90
N ARG A 258 -5.93 0.13 -7.92
CA ARG A 258 -5.55 0.79 -9.19
C ARG A 258 -4.44 0.03 -9.91
N LEU A 259 -3.47 -0.53 -9.19
CA LEU A 259 -2.38 -1.30 -9.82
C LEU A 259 -2.87 -2.58 -10.50
N VAL A 260 -3.90 -3.25 -9.95
CA VAL A 260 -4.51 -4.43 -10.61
C VAL A 260 -5.14 -4.02 -11.93
N GLU A 261 -5.95 -2.96 -11.93
CA GLU A 261 -6.61 -2.45 -13.14
C GLU A 261 -5.59 -1.98 -14.19
N VAL A 262 -4.51 -1.33 -13.75
CA VAL A 262 -3.42 -0.89 -14.64
C VAL A 262 -2.69 -2.09 -15.24
N ALA A 263 -2.46 -3.17 -14.49
CA ALA A 263 -1.82 -4.38 -15.01
C ALA A 263 -2.63 -5.00 -16.15
N GLU A 264 -3.94 -5.21 -15.94
CA GLU A 264 -4.82 -5.81 -16.94
C GLU A 264 -4.92 -4.96 -18.21
N ARG A 265 -5.13 -3.64 -18.05
CA ARG A 265 -5.18 -2.71 -19.19
C ARG A 265 -3.85 -2.60 -19.95
N SER A 266 -2.74 -2.93 -19.31
CA SER A 266 -1.39 -2.85 -19.90
C SER A 266 -0.91 -4.18 -20.49
N GLY A 267 -1.76 -5.20 -20.56
CA GLY A 267 -1.49 -6.44 -21.30
C GLY A 267 -1.07 -7.64 -20.44
N ALA A 268 -1.27 -7.59 -19.12
CA ALA A 268 -1.26 -8.82 -18.32
C ALA A 268 -2.50 -9.65 -18.64
N MET A 269 -2.36 -10.98 -18.73
CA MET A 269 -3.51 -11.85 -19.02
C MET A 269 -4.51 -11.90 -17.86
N GLN A 270 -4.03 -11.76 -16.62
CA GLN A 270 -4.85 -11.72 -15.42
C GLN A 270 -4.16 -10.88 -14.33
N GLY A 271 -4.87 -9.94 -13.72
CA GLY A 271 -4.44 -9.28 -12.49
C GLY A 271 -5.01 -9.97 -11.26
N ALA A 272 -4.24 -10.03 -10.17
CA ALA A 272 -4.72 -10.53 -8.88
C ALA A 272 -4.19 -9.69 -7.72
N LEU A 273 -5.08 -9.31 -6.81
CA LEU A 273 -4.72 -8.71 -5.54
C LEU A 273 -4.50 -9.83 -4.50
N VAL A 274 -3.38 -9.81 -3.80
CA VAL A 274 -3.05 -10.79 -2.76
C VAL A 274 -2.58 -10.09 -1.49
N GLU A 275 -3.04 -10.53 -0.31
CA GLU A 275 -2.59 -9.97 0.98
C GLU A 275 -1.36 -10.72 1.50
N GLY A 276 -1.13 -11.95 1.07
CA GLY A 276 0.07 -12.73 1.38
C GLY A 276 0.15 -14.08 0.66
N PRO A 277 1.10 -14.94 1.03
CA PRO A 277 1.31 -16.26 0.41
C PRO A 277 0.09 -17.17 0.37
N GLN A 278 -0.79 -17.06 1.37
CA GLN A 278 -2.01 -17.86 1.48
C GLN A 278 -3.04 -17.56 0.38
N ASP A 279 -2.96 -16.38 -0.26
CA ASP A 279 -3.92 -15.93 -1.27
C ASP A 279 -3.44 -16.21 -2.69
N LEU A 280 -2.30 -16.89 -2.86
CA LEU A 280 -1.70 -17.11 -4.17
C LEU A 280 -2.59 -17.99 -5.07
N PRO A 281 -2.98 -17.52 -6.27
CA PRO A 281 -3.83 -18.28 -7.19
C PRO A 281 -2.99 -19.31 -7.95
N TRP A 282 -2.59 -20.38 -7.26
CA TRP A 282 -1.69 -21.40 -7.81
C TRP A 282 -2.17 -22.04 -9.11
N ASP A 283 -3.49 -22.15 -9.28
CA ASP A 283 -4.10 -22.70 -10.49
C ASP A 283 -3.86 -21.81 -11.74
N CYS A 284 -3.50 -20.53 -11.54
CA CYS A 284 -3.15 -19.59 -12.60
C CYS A 284 -1.65 -19.64 -12.97
N VAL A 285 -0.81 -20.36 -12.22
CA VAL A 285 0.65 -20.39 -12.41
C VAL A 285 1.07 -21.56 -13.28
N LYS A 286 1.56 -21.26 -14.50
CA LYS A 286 1.99 -22.28 -15.47
C LYS A 286 3.50 -22.56 -15.35
N PRO A 287 3.95 -23.83 -15.38
CA PRO A 287 5.35 -24.17 -15.59
C PRO A 287 5.92 -23.49 -16.84
N GLY A 288 7.06 -22.81 -16.71
CA GLY A 288 7.71 -22.03 -17.77
C GLY A 288 7.04 -20.70 -18.09
N GLY A 289 5.99 -20.31 -17.35
CA GLY A 289 5.28 -19.05 -17.52
C GLY A 289 5.98 -17.85 -16.86
N VAL A 290 5.35 -16.69 -17.02
CA VAL A 290 5.82 -15.42 -16.46
C VAL A 290 4.80 -14.88 -15.46
N VAL A 291 5.23 -14.70 -14.21
CA VAL A 291 4.47 -13.99 -13.18
C VAL A 291 5.07 -12.61 -13.02
N ALA A 292 4.32 -11.55 -13.30
CA ALA A 292 4.73 -10.20 -12.93
C ALA A 292 4.29 -9.91 -11.49
N MET A 293 5.08 -9.14 -10.76
CA MET A 293 4.84 -8.84 -9.35
C MET A 293 5.10 -7.37 -9.05
N SER A 294 4.19 -6.75 -8.30
CA SER A 294 4.37 -5.44 -7.69
C SER A 294 3.68 -5.40 -6.33
N ALA A 295 3.80 -4.30 -5.62
CA ALA A 295 3.23 -4.12 -4.30
C ALA A 295 2.72 -2.69 -4.14
N GLY A 296 1.53 -2.55 -3.55
CA GLY A 296 0.95 -1.24 -3.26
C GLY A 296 1.77 -0.46 -2.24
N ALA A 297 1.54 0.86 -2.18
CA ALA A 297 2.30 1.78 -1.33
C ALA A 297 2.26 1.44 0.17
N SER A 298 1.29 0.65 0.62
CA SER A 298 1.11 0.19 2.01
C SER A 298 1.59 -1.24 2.26
N ALA A 299 2.09 -1.95 1.25
CA ALA A 299 2.52 -3.34 1.40
C ALA A 299 4.00 -3.42 1.81
N PRO A 300 4.33 -4.06 2.94
CA PRO A 300 5.71 -4.24 3.40
C PRO A 300 6.47 -5.26 2.55
N GLU A 301 7.79 -5.06 2.42
CA GLU A 301 8.66 -5.92 1.60
C GLU A 301 8.68 -7.38 2.09
N ILE A 302 8.53 -7.60 3.41
CA ILE A 302 8.49 -8.96 3.98
C ILE A 302 7.37 -9.83 3.38
N LEU A 303 6.25 -9.24 2.93
CA LEU A 303 5.19 -9.98 2.25
C LEU A 303 5.57 -10.32 0.82
N VAL A 304 6.30 -9.43 0.13
CA VAL A 304 6.83 -9.69 -1.21
C VAL A 304 7.83 -10.85 -1.14
N ASP A 305 8.76 -10.79 -0.18
CA ASP A 305 9.76 -11.85 0.05
C ASP A 305 9.09 -13.20 0.34
N ALA A 306 8.10 -13.22 1.26
CA ALA A 306 7.38 -14.45 1.60
C ALA A 306 6.63 -15.07 0.41
N ILE A 307 6.09 -14.25 -0.49
CA ILE A 307 5.47 -14.72 -1.73
C ILE A 307 6.53 -15.29 -2.68
N VAL A 308 7.64 -14.59 -2.88
CA VAL A 308 8.75 -15.08 -3.72
C VAL A 308 9.29 -16.41 -3.19
N ASP A 309 9.44 -16.55 -1.88
CA ASP A 309 9.88 -17.80 -1.26
C ASP A 309 8.88 -18.95 -1.47
N SER A 310 7.58 -18.64 -1.40
CA SER A 310 6.53 -19.63 -1.72
C SER A 310 6.61 -20.11 -3.18
N PHE A 311 7.01 -19.24 -4.12
CA PHE A 311 7.30 -19.63 -5.49
C PHE A 311 8.58 -20.48 -5.57
N ARG A 312 9.66 -20.10 -4.88
CA ARG A 312 10.92 -20.86 -4.85
C ARG A 312 10.74 -22.26 -4.28
N ASP A 313 9.78 -22.48 -3.39
CA ASP A 313 9.47 -23.82 -2.88
C ASP A 313 8.98 -24.77 -3.98
N ARG A 314 8.28 -24.23 -4.98
CA ARG A 314 7.60 -25.02 -6.04
C ARG A 314 8.30 -24.95 -7.40
N TYR A 315 9.04 -23.89 -7.69
CA TYR A 315 9.62 -23.58 -8.99
C TYR A 315 11.12 -23.26 -8.92
N ASP A 316 11.83 -23.49 -10.02
CA ASP A 316 13.15 -22.92 -10.29
C ASP A 316 12.95 -21.48 -10.79
N VAL A 317 12.99 -20.52 -9.86
CA VAL A 317 12.60 -19.13 -10.10
C VAL A 317 13.76 -18.31 -10.63
N THR A 318 13.55 -17.64 -11.77
CA THR A 318 14.40 -16.54 -12.25
C THR A 318 13.72 -15.20 -11.97
N ILE A 319 14.43 -14.25 -11.36
CA ILE A 319 13.89 -12.90 -11.10
C ILE A 319 14.44 -11.94 -12.15
N GLU A 320 13.54 -11.24 -12.85
CA GLU A 320 13.84 -10.15 -13.78
C GLU A 320 13.34 -8.83 -13.17
N LEU A 321 14.24 -7.87 -12.94
CA LEU A 321 13.85 -6.57 -12.41
C LEU A 321 13.35 -5.65 -13.54
N VAL A 322 12.17 -5.05 -13.35
CA VAL A 322 11.60 -4.04 -14.23
C VAL A 322 11.66 -2.70 -13.53
N ARG A 323 12.81 -2.02 -13.66
CA ARG A 323 13.06 -0.71 -13.05
C ARG A 323 12.67 0.44 -13.99
N THR A 324 11.77 1.30 -13.53
CA THR A 324 11.31 2.49 -14.30
C THR A 324 11.70 3.80 -13.66
N ALA A 325 11.96 3.82 -12.35
CA ALA A 325 12.34 5.01 -11.60
C ALA A 325 13.19 4.66 -10.37
N GLU A 326 13.89 5.67 -9.83
CA GLU A 326 14.54 5.62 -8.52
C GLU A 326 13.83 6.61 -7.58
N GLU A 327 13.36 6.13 -6.43
CA GLU A 327 12.70 6.94 -5.40
C GLU A 327 13.72 7.30 -4.32
N ASN A 328 13.93 8.59 -4.07
CA ASN A 328 14.90 9.11 -3.09
C ASN A 328 14.25 9.99 -2.01
N GLU A 329 12.92 10.10 -2.05
CA GLU A 329 12.11 10.89 -1.13
C GLU A 329 12.18 10.30 0.28
N ASN A 330 12.38 11.18 1.26
CA ASN A 330 12.31 10.84 2.67
C ASN A 330 11.55 11.94 3.41
N PHE A 331 10.56 11.55 4.21
CA PHE A 331 9.81 12.48 5.04
C PHE A 331 10.15 12.27 6.52
N PRO A 332 10.86 13.21 7.16
CA PRO A 332 11.23 13.05 8.56
C PRO A 332 10.01 13.12 9.49
N VAL A 333 10.10 12.42 10.62
CA VAL A 333 9.11 12.50 11.70
C VAL A 333 9.11 13.89 12.37
N MET A 334 8.05 14.20 13.12
CA MET A 334 7.89 15.48 13.81
C MET A 334 8.97 15.69 14.89
N ARG A 335 9.31 16.96 15.17
CA ARG A 335 10.39 17.34 16.12
C ARG A 335 10.24 16.65 17.48
N SER A 336 9.02 16.47 17.97
CA SER A 336 8.73 15.81 19.23
C SER A 336 9.17 14.34 19.30
N LEU A 337 9.38 13.66 18.17
CA LEU A 337 9.83 12.27 18.10
C LEU A 337 11.29 12.12 17.62
N ARG A 338 11.90 13.15 17.02
CA ARG A 338 13.25 13.06 16.41
C ARG A 338 14.38 12.66 17.36
N GLN A 339 14.23 12.92 18.65
CA GLN A 339 15.23 12.54 19.66
C GLN A 339 15.06 11.09 20.14
N THR A 340 13.95 10.43 19.80
CA THR A 340 13.75 9.01 20.10
C THR A 340 14.43 8.20 19.00
N PRO A 341 15.45 7.37 19.31
CA PRO A 341 16.19 6.64 18.29
C PRO A 341 15.31 5.57 17.65
N LEU A 342 15.24 5.54 16.33
CA LEU A 342 14.67 4.43 15.56
C LEU A 342 15.79 3.48 15.17
N THR A 343 15.68 2.22 15.59
CA THR A 343 16.64 1.15 15.26
C THR A 343 16.05 0.22 14.20
N PRO A 344 16.87 -0.53 13.44
CA PRO A 344 16.36 -1.54 12.52
C PRO A 344 15.44 -2.57 13.18
N VAL A 345 15.72 -2.95 14.43
CA VAL A 345 14.90 -3.88 15.22
C VAL A 345 13.47 -3.35 15.44
N ASP A 346 13.31 -2.03 15.58
CA ASP A 346 12.01 -1.42 15.79
C ASP A 346 11.08 -1.60 14.56
N MET A 347 11.66 -1.60 13.35
CA MET A 347 10.97 -1.73 12.06
C MET A 347 11.09 -3.13 11.42
N ALA A 348 11.82 -4.07 12.04
CA ALA A 348 12.07 -5.39 11.47
C ALA A 348 10.79 -6.19 11.17
N PHE A 349 9.69 -5.89 11.87
CA PHE A 349 8.40 -6.53 11.61
C PHE A 349 7.84 -6.21 10.22
N VAL A 350 8.19 -5.08 9.59
CA VAL A 350 7.76 -4.72 8.22
C VAL A 350 8.89 -4.80 7.19
N ASN A 351 10.13 -4.60 7.61
CA ASN A 351 11.28 -4.58 6.71
C ASN A 351 12.02 -5.93 6.63
N GLY A 352 11.65 -6.91 7.46
CA GLY A 352 12.43 -8.14 7.66
C GLY A 352 13.60 -7.93 8.63
N GLN A 353 14.24 -9.05 9.01
CA GLN A 353 15.51 -9.02 9.75
C GLN A 353 16.63 -8.86 8.73
N GLY A 354 16.98 -7.60 8.44
CA GLY A 354 18.14 -7.28 7.59
C GLY A 354 19.45 -7.76 8.19
#